data_AF-A0A9D7WCZ2-F1
#
_entry.id   AF-A0A9D7WCZ2-F1
#
_cell.length_a   1.000
_cell.length_b   1.000
_cell.length_c   1.000
_cell.angle_alpha   90.00
_cell.angle_beta   90.00
_cell.angle_gamma   90.00
#
_symmetry.space_group_name_H-M   'P 1'
#
loop_
_entity.id
_entity.type
_entity.pdbx_description
1 polymer ?
#
loop_
_entity_poly.entity_id
_entity_poly.type
_entity_poly.pdbx_seq_one_letter_code
_entity_poly.pdbx_strand_id
1 'polypeptide(L)'
;MSNLNFLMLLVCLAGVMTLTTIFCLTPLAKRIGLVDKPGGRKKHLGEIPLIGGISIFLVLGFFAVFTNYVNPDWKLVLGAASILIIVGLIDDLWDIRASYKLGAQIMTATLIMLGTGDYIQTIAYLPGSTPLEISGLGYVITLIAVVGLINAFNMMDGIDGLAG
;
A
#
# COMPACT_ATOMS: atom_id res chain seq x y z
N MET A 1 -26.94 16.42 -2.30
CA MET A 1 -25.52 16.78 -2.06
C MET A 1 -24.78 16.70 -3.39
N SER A 2 -23.81 17.56 -3.67
CA SER A 2 -22.94 17.37 -4.84
C SER A 2 -22.16 16.06 -4.67
N ASN A 3 -21.80 15.39 -5.78
CA ASN A 3 -20.97 14.17 -5.73
C ASN A 3 -19.64 14.40 -4.98
N LEU A 4 -19.13 15.63 -5.01
CA LEU A 4 -17.94 16.04 -4.27
C LEU A 4 -18.12 16.00 -2.75
N ASN A 5 -19.24 16.53 -2.24
CA ASN A 5 -19.50 16.54 -0.79
C ASN A 5 -19.66 15.12 -0.25
N PHE A 6 -20.27 14.23 -1.05
CA PHE A 6 -20.41 12.82 -0.70
C PHE A 6 -19.04 12.11 -0.68
N LEU A 7 -18.18 12.36 -1.67
CA LEU A 7 -16.83 11.79 -1.69
C LEU A 7 -15.98 12.28 -0.51
N MET A 8 -16.05 13.58 -0.19
CA MET A 8 -15.38 14.13 1.00
C MET A 8 -15.85 13.45 2.28
N LEU A 9 -17.15 13.20 2.43
CA LEU A 9 -17.70 12.49 3.58
C LEU A 9 -17.14 11.06 3.69
N LEU A 10 -17.06 10.32 2.58
CA LEU A 10 -16.48 8.97 2.57
C LEU A 10 -15.00 8.98 3.01
N VAL A 11 -14.21 9.92 2.51
CA VAL A 11 -12.80 10.07 2.88
C VAL A 11 -12.65 10.39 4.37
N CYS A 12 -13.44 11.33 4.90
CA CYS A 12 -13.44 11.63 6.33
C CYS A 12 -13.85 10.40 7.17
N LEU A 13 -14.88 9.67 6.75
CA LEU A 13 -15.33 8.46 7.44
C LEU A 13 -14.25 7.36 7.42
N ALA A 14 -13.55 7.19 6.30
CA ALA A 14 -12.42 6.27 6.20
C ALA A 14 -11.27 6.64 7.14
N GLY A 15 -10.96 7.93 7.28
CA GLY A 15 -9.98 8.41 8.26
C GLY A 15 -10.38 8.06 9.69
N VAL A 16 -11.63 8.36 10.08
CA VAL A 16 -12.14 8.06 11.43
C VAL A 16 -12.15 6.56 11.71
N MET A 17 -12.60 5.74 10.75
CA MET A 17 -12.59 4.28 10.91
C MET A 17 -11.17 3.72 10.99
N THR A 18 -10.21 4.28 10.23
CA THR A 18 -8.80 3.88 10.31
C THR A 18 -8.24 4.17 11.70
N LEU A 19 -8.43 5.38 12.22
CA LEU A 19 -8.01 5.73 13.58
C LEU A 19 -8.63 4.80 14.62
N THR A 20 -9.93 4.57 14.52
CA THR A 20 -10.65 3.67 15.44
C THR A 20 -10.07 2.25 15.38
N THR A 21 -9.79 1.75 14.18
CA THR A 21 -9.19 0.42 13.97
C THR A 21 -7.79 0.34 14.56
N ILE A 22 -6.97 1.38 14.42
CA ILE A 22 -5.64 1.47 15.05
C ILE A 22 -5.77 1.38 16.58
N PHE A 23 -6.66 2.16 17.20
CA PHE A 23 -6.88 2.10 18.65
C PHE A 23 -7.34 0.71 19.10
N CYS A 24 -8.25 0.07 18.36
CA CYS A 24 -8.76 -1.26 18.67
C CYS A 24 -7.71 -2.37 18.51
N LEU A 25 -6.84 -2.28 17.51
CA LEU A 25 -5.82 -3.31 17.23
C LEU A 25 -4.54 -3.13 18.05
N THR A 26 -4.29 -1.95 18.61
CA THR A 26 -3.13 -1.64 19.46
C THR A 26 -2.87 -2.67 20.58
N PRO A 27 -3.84 -3.05 21.43
CA PRO A 27 -3.60 -4.02 22.50
C PRO A 27 -3.23 -5.41 21.96
N LEU A 28 -3.82 -5.82 20.83
CA LEU A 28 -3.49 -7.08 20.18
C LEU A 28 -2.08 -7.06 19.62
N ALA A 29 -1.68 -5.98 18.94
CA ALA A 29 -0.35 -5.78 18.39
C ALA A 29 0.74 -5.91 19.46
N LYS A 30 0.53 -5.25 20.62
CA LYS A 30 1.42 -5.37 21.78
C LYS A 30 1.51 -6.80 22.31
N ARG A 31 0.39 -7.53 22.32
CA ARG A 31 0.35 -8.92 22.82
C ARG A 31 1.09 -9.90 21.90
N ILE A 32 1.01 -9.72 20.58
CA ILE A 32 1.67 -10.59 19.59
C ILE A 32 3.09 -10.14 19.25
N GLY A 33 3.56 -9.03 19.83
CA GLY A 33 4.90 -8.49 19.57
C GLY A 33 5.04 -7.76 18.24
N LEU A 34 3.93 -7.40 17.59
CA LEU A 34 3.91 -6.58 16.37
C LEU A 34 4.11 -5.10 16.75
N VAL A 35 5.28 -4.81 17.30
CA VAL A 35 5.65 -3.51 17.84
C VAL A 35 7.10 -3.21 17.51
N ASP A 36 7.37 -1.94 17.21
CA ASP A 36 8.71 -1.41 17.15
C ASP A 36 9.22 -1.13 18.56
N LYS A 37 10.35 -1.75 18.92
CA LYS A 37 10.93 -1.64 20.26
C LYS A 37 12.04 -0.60 20.29
N PRO A 38 12.12 0.22 21.35
CA PRO A 38 13.17 1.22 21.46
C PRO A 38 14.54 0.57 21.63
N GLY A 39 15.56 1.06 20.90
CA GLY A 39 16.93 0.58 21.00
C GLY A 39 17.81 0.92 19.79
N GLY A 40 19.13 0.97 19.99
CA GLY A 40 20.09 1.22 18.90
C GLY A 40 19.99 2.63 18.32
N ARG A 41 19.64 2.74 17.03
CA ARG A 41 19.57 4.01 16.27
C ARG A 41 18.22 4.74 16.41
N LYS A 42 17.23 4.18 17.10
CA LYS A 42 15.86 4.71 17.22
C LYS A 42 15.68 5.57 18.48
N LYS A 43 15.00 6.72 18.35
CA LYS A 43 14.89 7.76 19.41
C LYS A 43 13.55 7.80 20.16
N HIS A 44 12.60 6.91 19.85
CA HIS A 44 11.29 6.89 20.51
C HIS A 44 11.35 6.22 21.88
N LEU A 45 10.42 6.61 22.76
CA LEU A 45 10.20 6.00 24.08
C LEU A 45 9.01 5.05 24.01
N GLY A 46 9.18 3.83 24.52
CA GLY A 46 8.13 2.81 24.55
C GLY A 46 7.95 2.07 23.22
N GLU A 47 7.13 1.03 23.27
CA GLU A 47 6.81 0.17 22.12
C GLU A 47 5.75 0.81 21.23
N ILE A 48 6.05 0.98 19.93
CA ILE A 48 5.14 1.57 18.94
C ILE A 48 4.47 0.45 18.13
N PRO A 49 3.15 0.28 18.16
CA PRO A 49 2.45 -0.74 17.37
C PRO A 49 2.58 -0.56 15.86
N LEU A 50 2.95 -1.62 15.14
CA LEU A 50 3.11 -1.64 13.67
C LEU A 50 1.80 -2.10 12.98
N ILE A 51 0.73 -1.31 13.09
CA ILE A 51 -0.64 -1.69 12.64
C ILE A 51 -1.31 -0.70 11.70
N GLY A 52 -0.62 0.38 11.32
CA GLY A 52 -1.18 1.42 10.44
C GLY A 52 -1.65 0.85 9.10
N GLY A 53 -0.76 0.13 8.40
CA GLY A 53 -1.06 -0.48 7.10
C GLY A 53 -2.20 -1.50 7.15
N ILE A 54 -2.25 -2.33 8.20
CA ILE A 54 -3.34 -3.31 8.40
C ILE A 54 -4.68 -2.59 8.60
N SER A 55 -4.68 -1.50 9.38
CA SER A 55 -5.89 -0.73 9.65
C SER A 55 -6.43 -0.07 8.38
N ILE A 56 -5.55 0.54 7.58
CA ILE A 56 -5.91 1.13 6.28
C ILE A 56 -6.45 0.05 5.34
N PHE A 57 -5.79 -1.11 5.24
CA PHE A 57 -6.23 -2.21 4.38
C PHE A 57 -7.63 -2.72 4.75
N LEU A 58 -7.92 -2.92 6.04
CA LEU A 58 -9.24 -3.36 6.50
C LEU A 58 -10.33 -2.34 6.18
N VAL A 59 -10.05 -1.05 6.37
CA VAL A 59 -11.01 0.02 6.08
C VAL A 59 -11.25 0.14 4.58
N LEU A 60 -10.21 0.15 3.76
CA LEU A 60 -10.34 0.18 2.30
C LEU A 60 -11.11 -1.06 1.79
N GLY A 61 -10.84 -2.24 2.37
CA GLY A 61 -11.59 -3.45 2.07
C GLY A 61 -13.07 -3.34 2.42
N PHE A 62 -13.40 -2.77 3.59
CA PHE A 62 -14.77 -2.49 3.98
C PHE A 62 -15.47 -1.58 2.95
N PHE A 63 -14.86 -0.44 2.59
CA PHE A 63 -15.47 0.45 1.60
C PHE A 63 -15.59 -0.19 0.21
N ALA A 64 -14.61 -0.98 -0.22
CA ALA A 64 -14.68 -1.68 -1.50
C ALA A 64 -15.83 -2.70 -1.57
N VAL A 65 -16.15 -3.36 -0.46
CA VAL A 65 -17.26 -4.32 -0.40
C VAL A 65 -18.63 -3.63 -0.29
N PHE A 66 -18.71 -2.56 0.51
CA PHE A 66 -19.99 -1.94 0.88
C PHE A 66 -20.34 -0.69 0.07
N THR A 67 -19.46 -0.24 -0.83
CA THR A 67 -19.73 0.90 -1.71
C THR A 67 -19.52 0.54 -3.18
N ASN A 68 -20.36 1.12 -4.04
CA ASN A 68 -20.25 0.97 -5.50
C ASN A 68 -19.31 2.02 -6.14
N TYR A 69 -18.47 2.69 -5.34
CA TYR A 69 -17.59 3.77 -5.80
C TYR A 69 -16.17 3.29 -6.17
N VAL A 70 -15.87 2.01 -5.96
CA VAL A 70 -14.56 1.44 -6.27
C VAL A 70 -14.61 0.76 -7.64
N ASN A 71 -13.48 0.80 -8.35
CA ASN A 71 -13.28 0.14 -9.65
C ASN A 71 -13.74 -1.34 -9.58
N PRO A 72 -14.38 -1.90 -10.63
CA PRO A 72 -14.76 -3.33 -10.68
C PRO A 72 -13.63 -4.31 -10.33
N ASP A 73 -12.37 -3.93 -10.56
CA ASP A 73 -11.19 -4.74 -10.27
C ASP A 73 -10.77 -4.73 -8.78
N TRP A 74 -11.58 -4.15 -7.89
CA TRP A 74 -11.27 -4.03 -6.46
C TRP A 74 -10.90 -5.37 -5.81
N LYS A 75 -11.50 -6.50 -6.25
CA LYS A 75 -11.19 -7.83 -5.73
C LYS A 75 -9.76 -8.23 -6.06
N LEU A 76 -9.33 -7.98 -7.29
CA LEU A 76 -7.97 -8.25 -7.75
C LEU A 76 -6.99 -7.35 -7.00
N VAL A 77 -7.31 -6.05 -6.87
CA VAL A 77 -6.46 -5.09 -6.17
C VAL A 77 -6.31 -5.44 -4.69
N LEU A 78 -7.40 -5.75 -3.98
CA LEU A 78 -7.33 -6.18 -2.57
C LEU A 78 -6.62 -7.53 -2.41
N GLY A 79 -6.85 -8.46 -3.32
CA GLY A 79 -6.16 -9.75 -3.33
C GLY A 79 -4.65 -9.58 -3.50
N ALA A 80 -4.23 -8.75 -4.45
CA ALA A 80 -2.83 -8.42 -4.67
C ALA A 80 -2.23 -7.64 -3.49
N ALA A 81 -2.93 -6.64 -2.96
CA ALA A 81 -2.49 -5.87 -1.80
C ALA A 81 -2.34 -6.75 -0.54
N SER A 82 -3.15 -7.79 -0.39
CA SER A 82 -3.04 -8.74 0.74
C SER A 82 -1.69 -9.45 0.77
N ILE A 83 -1.08 -9.72 -0.39
CA ILE A 83 0.26 -10.30 -0.50
C ILE A 83 1.28 -9.35 0.14
N LEU A 84 1.21 -8.06 -0.21
CA LEU A 84 2.12 -7.04 0.34
C LEU A 84 1.90 -6.84 1.84
N ILE A 85 0.66 -6.85 2.32
CA ILE A 85 0.34 -6.76 3.75
C ILE A 85 0.93 -7.94 4.52
N ILE A 86 0.75 -9.17 4.00
CA ILE A 86 1.28 -10.37 4.65
C ILE A 86 2.81 -10.33 4.67
N VAL A 87 3.44 -9.96 3.56
CA VAL A 87 4.91 -9.88 3.47
C VAL A 87 5.46 -8.77 4.38
N GLY A 88 4.79 -7.62 4.47
CA GLY A 88 5.13 -6.55 5.41
C GLY A 88 5.01 -7.01 6.86
N LEU A 89 3.93 -7.70 7.23
CA LEU A 89 3.75 -8.26 8.57
C LEU A 89 4.86 -9.27 8.92
N ILE A 90 5.23 -10.13 7.97
CA ILE A 90 6.31 -11.11 8.14
C ILE A 90 7.65 -10.39 8.31
N ASP A 91 7.90 -9.31 7.54
CA ASP A 91 9.10 -8.49 7.67
C ASP A 91 9.19 -7.82 9.04
N ASP A 92 8.08 -7.24 9.52
CA ASP A 92 8.02 -6.60 10.83
C ASP A 92 8.29 -7.57 12.00
N LEU A 93 7.92 -8.85 11.84
CA LEU A 93 8.10 -9.87 12.87
C LEU A 93 9.47 -10.56 12.82
N TRP A 94 10.03 -10.76 11.62
CA TRP A 94 11.19 -11.64 11.42
C TRP A 94 12.36 -11.04 10.64
N ASP A 95 12.28 -9.78 10.22
CA ASP A 95 13.31 -9.07 9.44
C ASP A 95 13.82 -9.92 8.26
N ILE A 96 12.94 -10.10 7.26
CA ILE A 96 13.21 -11.03 6.17
C ILE A 96 14.16 -10.42 5.13
N ARG A 97 14.88 -11.31 4.42
CA ARG A 97 15.81 -10.87 3.37
C ARG A 97 15.09 -10.04 2.31
N ALA A 98 15.73 -8.94 1.89
CA ALA A 98 15.21 -8.02 0.87
C ALA A 98 14.81 -8.71 -0.45
N SER A 99 15.47 -9.81 -0.83
CA SER A 99 15.13 -10.60 -2.01
C SER A 99 13.72 -11.21 -1.95
N TYR A 100 13.25 -11.62 -0.77
CA TYR A 100 11.89 -12.17 -0.61
C TYR A 100 10.85 -11.06 -0.74
N LYS A 101 11.13 -9.87 -0.17
CA LYS A 101 10.29 -8.68 -0.33
C LYS A 101 10.17 -8.28 -1.79
N LEU A 102 11.31 -8.21 -2.50
CA LEU A 102 11.35 -7.89 -3.92
C LEU A 102 10.57 -8.90 -4.76
N GLY A 103 10.72 -10.20 -4.48
CA GLY A 103 9.95 -11.25 -5.15
C GLY A 103 8.45 -11.09 -5.00
N ALA A 104 7.97 -10.78 -3.79
CA ALA A 104 6.55 -10.53 -3.54
C ALA A 104 6.03 -9.26 -4.22
N GLN A 105 6.83 -8.19 -4.26
CA GLN A 105 6.49 -6.96 -4.98
C GLN A 105 6.36 -7.20 -6.48
N ILE A 106 7.32 -7.92 -7.08
CA ILE A 106 7.29 -8.30 -8.50
C ILE A 106 6.07 -9.17 -8.81
N MET A 107 5.80 -10.18 -7.96
CA MET A 107 4.61 -11.03 -8.10
C MET A 107 3.32 -10.23 -8.04
N THR A 108 3.20 -9.34 -7.05
CA THR A 108 2.02 -8.47 -6.87
C THR A 108 1.81 -7.56 -8.08
N ALA A 109 2.86 -6.86 -8.52
CA ALA A 109 2.80 -5.99 -9.68
C ALA A 109 2.39 -6.75 -10.95
N THR A 110 2.95 -7.95 -11.15
CA THR A 110 2.63 -8.81 -12.29
C THR A 110 1.18 -9.27 -12.27
N LEU A 111 0.66 -9.69 -11.10
CA LEU A 111 -0.73 -10.11 -10.95
C LEU A 111 -1.71 -8.97 -11.28
N ILE A 112 -1.44 -7.75 -10.81
CA ILE A 112 -2.28 -6.59 -11.11
C ILE A 112 -2.22 -6.27 -12.61
N MET A 113 -1.02 -6.16 -13.19
CA MET A 113 -0.85 -5.83 -14.61
C MET A 113 -1.55 -6.83 -15.52
N LEU A 114 -1.37 -8.13 -15.29
CA LEU A 114 -1.97 -9.16 -16.13
C LEU A 114 -3.47 -9.33 -15.87
N GLY A 115 -3.93 -9.09 -14.63
CA GLY A 115 -5.35 -9.25 -14.28
C GLY A 115 -6.22 -8.08 -14.72
N THR A 116 -5.68 -6.85 -14.72
CA THR A 116 -6.39 -5.65 -15.21
C THR A 116 -6.15 -5.40 -16.69
N GLY A 117 -5.00 -5.83 -17.22
CA GLY A 117 -4.51 -5.40 -18.53
C GLY A 117 -3.90 -3.98 -18.51
N ASP A 118 -3.80 -3.36 -17.33
CA ASP A 118 -3.26 -2.02 -17.17
C ASP A 118 -1.74 -2.06 -17.02
N TYR A 119 -1.09 -1.30 -17.89
CA TYR A 119 0.35 -1.03 -17.87
C TYR A 119 0.62 0.29 -18.59
N ILE A 120 1.81 0.85 -18.42
CA ILE A 120 2.24 2.07 -19.10
C ILE A 120 2.36 1.78 -20.61
N GLN A 121 1.41 2.26 -21.40
CA GLN A 121 1.38 2.03 -22.85
C GLN A 121 2.12 3.10 -23.66
N THR A 122 2.20 4.32 -23.13
CA THR A 122 2.80 5.48 -23.81
C THR A 122 3.69 6.29 -22.86
N ILE A 123 4.67 6.98 -23.43
CA ILE A 123 5.48 7.98 -22.72
C ILE A 123 5.40 9.28 -23.52
N ALA A 124 5.03 10.37 -22.85
CA ALA A 124 5.07 11.72 -23.42
C ALA A 124 6.37 12.41 -22.96
N TYR A 125 7.06 13.07 -23.90
CA TYR A 125 8.33 13.75 -23.62
C TYR A 125 8.13 15.23 -23.24
N LEU A 126 7.14 15.91 -23.84
CA LEU A 126 6.73 17.29 -23.48
C LEU A 126 5.20 17.44 -23.42
N PRO A 127 4.69 18.40 -22.62
CA PRO A 127 3.30 18.83 -22.71
C PRO A 127 2.95 19.24 -24.16
N GLY A 128 1.96 18.59 -24.77
CA GLY A 128 1.55 18.83 -26.16
C GLY A 128 2.28 18.00 -27.23
N SER A 129 3.23 17.13 -26.86
CA SER A 129 3.84 16.18 -27.79
C SER A 129 2.93 14.98 -28.07
N THR A 130 3.03 14.39 -29.26
CA THR A 130 2.38 13.10 -29.57
C THR A 130 3.02 12.01 -28.70
N PRO A 131 2.23 11.29 -27.87
CA PRO A 131 2.77 10.23 -27.02
C PRO A 131 3.46 9.15 -27.85
N LEU A 132 4.64 8.70 -27.39
CA LEU A 132 5.33 7.57 -28.00
C LEU A 132 4.76 6.26 -27.44
N GLU A 133 4.25 5.38 -28.30
CA GLU A 133 3.84 4.03 -27.92
C GLU A 133 5.07 3.16 -27.65
N ILE A 134 5.09 2.53 -26.47
CA ILE A 134 6.21 1.70 -26.01
C ILE A 134 5.90 0.21 -25.99
N SER A 135 4.66 -0.18 -26.33
CA SER A 135 4.21 -1.57 -26.51
C SER A 135 4.72 -2.49 -25.38
N GLY A 136 5.38 -3.62 -25.70
CA GLY A 136 5.86 -4.61 -24.73
C GLY A 136 6.86 -4.08 -23.69
N LEU A 137 7.62 -3.01 -23.99
CA LEU A 137 8.50 -2.37 -23.00
C LEU A 137 7.70 -1.75 -21.84
N GLY A 138 6.43 -1.41 -22.08
CA GLY A 138 5.51 -0.90 -21.09
C GLY A 138 5.37 -1.77 -19.85
N TYR A 139 5.36 -3.10 -20.00
CA TYR A 139 5.29 -4.03 -18.87
C TYR A 139 6.53 -3.94 -17.97
N VAL A 140 7.72 -3.89 -18.58
CA VAL A 140 8.99 -3.79 -17.84
C VAL A 140 9.06 -2.47 -17.10
N ILE A 141 8.70 -1.37 -17.75
CA ILE A 141 8.70 -0.03 -17.15
C ILE A 141 7.68 0.04 -16.00
N THR A 142 6.50 -0.53 -16.17
CA THR A 142 5.47 -0.59 -15.12
C THR A 142 5.95 -1.40 -13.93
N LEU A 143 6.57 -2.56 -14.17
CA LEU A 143 7.14 -3.39 -13.10
C LEU A 143 8.18 -2.60 -12.28
N ILE A 144 9.13 -1.95 -12.96
CA ILE A 144 10.16 -1.13 -12.32
C ILE A 144 9.53 0.03 -11.55
N ALA A 145 8.53 0.70 -12.14
CA ALA A 145 7.85 1.83 -11.51
C ALA A 145 7.10 1.41 -10.23
N VAL A 146 6.31 0.34 -10.28
CA VAL A 146 5.54 -0.15 -9.12
C VAL A 146 6.48 -0.63 -8.01
N VAL A 147 7.45 -1.50 -8.34
CA VAL A 147 8.41 -2.03 -7.36
C VAL A 147 9.28 -0.91 -6.79
N GLY A 148 9.73 0.01 -7.65
CA GLY A 148 10.50 1.19 -7.25
C GLY A 148 9.71 2.10 -6.31
N LEU A 149 8.43 2.35 -6.61
CA LEU A 149 7.56 3.16 -5.76
C LEU A 149 7.34 2.53 -4.39
N ILE A 150 7.08 1.21 -4.33
CA ILE A 150 6.92 0.49 -3.04
C ILE A 150 8.20 0.61 -2.20
N ASN A 151 9.36 0.37 -2.81
CA ASN A 151 10.63 0.48 -2.09
C ASN A 151 10.95 1.93 -1.69
N ALA A 152 10.61 2.92 -2.52
CA ALA A 152 10.78 4.33 -2.20
C ALA A 152 9.96 4.73 -0.96
N PHE A 153 8.68 4.35 -0.91
CA PHE A 153 7.84 4.62 0.26
C PHE A 153 8.35 3.92 1.53
N ASN A 154 8.77 2.65 1.43
CA ASN A 154 9.35 1.93 2.57
C ASN A 154 10.62 2.63 3.10
N MET A 155 11.50 3.08 2.20
CA MET A 155 12.72 3.81 2.59
C MET A 155 12.42 5.20 3.18
N MET A 156 11.39 5.89 2.69
CA MET A 156 10.95 7.19 3.25
C MET A 156 10.37 7.05 4.65
N ASP A 157 9.59 5.99 4.90
CA ASP A 157 8.97 5.76 6.21
C ASP A 157 10.01 5.45 7.31
N GLY A 158 11.12 4.81 6.92
CA GLY A 158 12.24 4.50 7.81
C GLY A 158 13.04 5.71 8.34
N ILE A 159 12.72 6.94 7.93
CA ILE A 159 13.42 8.20 8.32
C ILE A 159 12.64 9.01 9.38
N ASP A 160 11.66 8.40 10.07
CA ASP A 160 10.69 9.04 10.99
C ASP A 160 9.42 9.55 10.27
N GLY A 161 8.52 8.62 9.92
CA GLY A 161 7.08 8.88 9.85
C GLY A 161 6.58 9.87 8.79
N LEU A 162 7.31 10.04 7.67
CA LEU A 162 6.92 10.94 6.58
C LEU A 162 5.88 10.35 5.59
N ALA A 163 5.63 9.04 5.65
CA ALA A 163 4.85 8.34 4.63
C ALA A 163 3.43 7.92 5.05
N GLY A 164 3.05 8.13 6.32
CA GLY A 164 1.79 7.67 6.91
C GLY A 164 0.88 8.80 7.40
#